data_AF-Q05E89-F1
#
_entry.id   AF-Q05E89-F1
#
_cell.length_a   1.000
_cell.length_b   1.000
_cell.length_c   1.000
_cell.angle_alpha   90.00
_cell.angle_beta   90.00
_cell.angle_gamma   90.00
#
_symmetry.space_group_name_H-M   'P 1'
#
loop_
_entity.id
_entity.type
_entity.pdbx_description
1 polymer ?
#
loop_
_entity_poly.entity_id
_entity_poly.type
_entity_poly.pdbx_seq_one_letter_code
_entity_poly.pdbx_strand_id
1 'polypeptide(L)'
;MSEAGVFKVTVGEKEIVIDEKILEILRRYRTTEMSLDQLAAALGLDSWEEAYEFVKNIPAWILSIEPSQWKTMSRMKGVKEEMAVEK
;
A
#
# COMPACT_ATOMS: atom_id res chain seq x y z
N MET A 1 -23.26 4.80 -8.92
CA MET A 1 -22.01 5.45 -8.48
C MET A 1 -21.06 4.32 -8.12
N SER A 2 -20.17 3.93 -9.03
CA SER A 2 -19.35 2.72 -8.87
C SER A 2 -18.27 2.97 -7.83
N GLU A 3 -18.34 2.28 -6.69
CA GLU A 3 -17.28 2.26 -5.68
C GLU A 3 -15.97 1.86 -6.39
N ALA A 4 -15.02 2.78 -6.43
CA ALA A 4 -13.67 2.45 -6.84
C ALA A 4 -13.10 1.54 -5.75
N GLY A 5 -12.78 0.29 -6.09
CA GLY A 5 -12.28 -0.68 -5.12
C GLY A 5 -11.13 -0.10 -4.31
N VAL A 6 -11.30 -0.10 -2.99
CA VAL A 6 -10.34 0.45 -2.04
C VAL A 6 -9.45 -0.71 -1.60
N PHE A 7 -8.16 -0.67 -1.94
CA PHE A 7 -7.22 -1.66 -1.44
C PHE A 7 -6.73 -1.22 -0.07
N LYS A 8 -6.83 -2.09 0.94
CA LYS A 8 -6.42 -1.78 2.30
C LYS A 8 -5.43 -2.83 2.80
N VAL A 9 -4.46 -2.38 3.58
CA VAL A 9 -3.49 -3.24 4.25
C VAL A 9 -3.57 -2.97 5.73
N THR A 10 -3.82 -4.00 6.51
CA THR A 10 -3.82 -3.92 7.97
C THR A 10 -2.47 -4.39 8.50
N VAL A 11 -1.89 -3.61 9.40
CA VAL A 11 -0.65 -3.94 10.10
C VAL A 11 -0.84 -3.65 11.57
N GLY A 12 -0.75 -4.69 12.40
CA GLY A 12 -1.09 -4.58 13.82
C GLY A 12 -2.54 -4.09 14.00
N GLU A 13 -2.69 -2.93 14.66
CA GLU A 13 -3.99 -2.28 14.89
C GLU A 13 -4.31 -1.17 13.88
N LYS A 14 -3.43 -0.93 12.89
CA LYS A 14 -3.56 0.16 11.92
C LYS A 14 -4.06 -0.37 10.58
N GLU A 15 -5.04 0.33 10.00
CA GLU A 15 -5.52 0.09 8.64
C GLU A 15 -5.03 1.20 7.71
N ILE A 16 -4.25 0.84 6.70
CA ILE A 16 -3.74 1.76 5.68
C ILE A 16 -4.51 1.53 4.38
N VAL A 17 -5.23 2.56 3.96
CA VAL A 17 -5.88 2.60 2.64
C VAL A 17 -4.85 2.97 1.59
N ILE A 18 -4.64 2.11 0.60
CA ILE A 18 -3.76 2.41 -0.53
C ILE A 18 -4.51 3.32 -1.50
N ASP A 19 -4.07 4.57 -1.55
CA ASP A 19 -4.52 5.60 -2.48
C ASP A 19 -3.34 6.18 -3.28
N GLU A 20 -3.59 7.23 -4.06
CA GLU A 20 -2.54 7.91 -4.84
C GLU A 20 -1.40 8.42 -3.95
N LYS A 21 -1.70 8.90 -2.73
CA LYS A 21 -0.70 9.42 -1.79
C LYS A 21 0.18 8.31 -1.24
N ILE A 22 -0.41 7.17 -0.84
CA ILE A 22 0.37 6.02 -0.36
C ILE A 22 1.22 5.44 -1.48
N LEU A 23 0.72 5.40 -2.72
CA LEU A 23 1.52 4.98 -3.88
C LEU A 23 2.71 5.89 -4.14
N GLU A 24 2.58 7.20 -3.95
CA GLU A 24 3.71 8.12 -4.03
C GLU A 24 4.77 7.84 -2.95
N ILE A 25 4.34 7.54 -1.72
CA ILE A 25 5.24 7.14 -0.63
C ILE A 25 5.96 5.84 -1.00
N LEU A 26 5.22 4.81 -1.44
CA LEU A 26 5.78 3.53 -1.86
C LEU A 26 6.74 3.66 -3.05
N ARG A 27 6.41 4.51 -4.02
CA ARG A 27 7.27 4.79 -5.16
C ARG A 27 8.55 5.48 -4.71
N ARG A 28 8.47 6.48 -3.82
CA ARG A 28 9.66 7.10 -3.23
C ARG A 28 10.50 6.06 -2.51
N TYR A 29 9.88 5.22 -1.66
CA TYR A 29 10.58 4.14 -0.98
C TYR A 29 11.35 3.21 -1.93
N ARG A 30 10.73 2.83 -3.06
CA ARG A 30 11.37 1.97 -4.08
C ARG A 30 12.47 2.67 -4.89
N THR A 31 12.33 3.97 -5.14
CA THR A 31 13.19 4.72 -6.08
C THR A 31 14.25 5.57 -5.40
N THR A 32 14.23 5.64 -4.07
CA THR A 32 15.18 6.40 -3.24
C THR A 32 15.75 5.49 -2.17
N GLU A 33 16.83 5.93 -1.50
CA GLU A 33 17.47 5.20 -0.39
C GLU A 33 16.68 5.35 0.93
N MET A 34 15.35 5.32 0.87
CA MET A 34 14.49 5.50 2.04
C MET A 34 14.56 4.27 2.95
N SER A 35 14.82 4.48 4.24
CA SER A 35 14.83 3.39 5.22
C SER A 35 13.43 2.96 5.63
N LEU A 36 13.32 1.79 6.28
CA LEU A 36 12.04 1.32 6.85
C LEU A 36 11.53 2.24 7.95
N ASP A 37 12.40 2.83 8.77
CA ASP A 37 12.00 3.84 9.76
C ASP A 37 11.40 5.09 9.11
N GLN A 38 12.00 5.55 8.01
CA GLN A 38 11.47 6.68 7.26
C GLN A 38 10.12 6.33 6.61
N LEU A 39 9.98 5.10 6.11
CA LEU A 39 8.72 4.60 5.55
C LEU A 39 7.65 4.53 6.64
N ALA A 40 7.98 4.00 7.81
CA ALA A 40 7.08 3.95 8.96
C ALA A 40 6.58 5.35 9.33
N ALA A 41 7.50 6.31 9.47
CA ALA A 41 7.15 7.70 9.75
C ALA A 41 6.26 8.33 8.67
N ALA A 42 6.50 8.02 7.39
CA ALA A 42 5.69 8.53 6.28
C ALA A 42 4.28 7.92 6.23
N LEU A 43 4.13 6.67 6.65
CA LEU A 43 2.86 5.94 6.71
C LEU A 43 2.12 6.12 8.05
N GLY A 44 2.75 6.74 9.04
CA GLY A 44 2.19 6.88 10.39
C GLY A 44 2.21 5.57 11.18
N LEU A 45 3.13 4.67 10.87
CA LEU A 45 3.38 3.41 11.59
C LEU A 45 4.30 3.67 12.80
N ASP A 46 4.18 2.84 13.84
CA ASP A 46 4.88 3.06 15.12
C ASP A 46 6.32 2.53 15.09
N SER A 47 6.63 1.60 14.19
CA SER A 47 7.97 1.00 14.11
C SER A 47 8.37 0.58 12.70
N TRP A 48 9.67 0.34 12.51
CA TRP A 48 10.20 -0.19 11.25
C TRP A 48 9.70 -1.61 10.98
N GLU A 49 9.41 -2.41 12.02
CA GLU A 49 8.81 -3.75 11.86
C GLU A 49 7.43 -3.67 11.22
N GLU A 50 6.60 -2.70 11.62
CA GLU A 50 5.29 -2.48 11.00
C GLU A 50 5.44 -2.07 9.52
N ALA A 51 6.40 -1.19 9.21
CA ALA A 51 6.66 -0.83 7.82
C ALA A 51 7.13 -2.03 6.98
N TYR A 52 7.90 -2.93 7.57
CA TYR A 52 8.31 -4.18 6.92
C TYR A 52 7.11 -5.10 6.64
N GLU A 53 6.25 -5.35 7.64
CA GLU A 53 5.04 -6.15 7.46
C GLU A 53 4.08 -5.52 6.44
N PHE A 54 3.96 -4.19 6.43
CA PHE A 54 3.20 -3.46 5.41
C PHE A 54 3.69 -3.78 4.00
N VAL A 55 4.98 -3.61 3.74
CA VAL A 55 5.58 -3.85 2.41
C VAL A 55 5.41 -5.32 1.99
N LYS A 56 5.54 -6.24 2.93
CA LYS A 56 5.36 -7.68 2.70
C LYS A 56 3.92 -8.05 2.35
N ASN A 57 2.93 -7.37 2.94
CA ASN A 57 1.52 -7.59 2.66
C ASN A 57 1.04 -6.91 1.37
N ILE A 58 1.87 -6.05 0.76
CA ILE A 58 1.55 -5.40 -0.51
C ILE A 58 1.86 -6.34 -1.69
N PRO A 59 0.88 -6.58 -2.58
CA PRO A 59 1.13 -7.24 -3.85
C PRO A 59 2.20 -6.52 -4.68
N ALA A 60 3.14 -7.26 -5.25
CA ALA A 60 4.23 -6.71 -6.07
C ALA A 60 3.75 -5.81 -7.24
N TRP A 61 2.54 -6.04 -7.76
CA TRP A 61 1.98 -5.21 -8.83
C TRP A 61 1.66 -3.78 -8.37
N ILE A 62 1.32 -3.56 -7.08
CA ILE A 62 1.12 -2.21 -6.51
C ILE A 62 2.44 -1.44 -6.52
N LEU A 63 3.55 -2.13 -6.23
CA LEU A 63 4.88 -1.54 -6.31
C LEU A 63 5.38 -1.36 -7.75
N SER A 64 4.66 -1.84 -8.76
CA SER A 64 5.11 -1.77 -10.17
C SER A 64 4.33 -0.77 -11.02
N ILE A 65 3.25 -0.21 -10.48
CA ILE A 65 2.40 0.76 -11.19
C ILE A 65 2.81 2.19 -10.89
N GLU A 66 2.65 3.06 -11.88
CA GLU A 66 2.78 4.50 -11.68
C GLU A 66 1.51 5.03 -10.97
N PRO A 67 1.58 6.02 -10.06
CA PRO A 67 0.40 6.50 -9.33
C PRO A 67 -0.77 6.91 -10.23
N SER A 68 -0.46 7.49 -11.41
CA SER A 68 -1.45 7.87 -12.42
C SER A 68 -2.25 6.69 -13.00
N GLN A 69 -1.72 5.47 -12.90
CA GLN A 69 -2.36 4.24 -13.37
C GLN A 69 -3.28 3.61 -12.33
N TRP A 70 -3.27 4.10 -11.08
CA TRP A 70 -4.03 3.53 -9.96
C TRP A 70 -5.53 3.40 -10.26
N LYS A 71 -6.18 4.49 -10.65
CA LYS A 71 -7.63 4.52 -10.93
C LYS A 71 -8.05 3.52 -12.01
N THR A 72 -7.19 3.28 -12.98
CA THR A 72 -7.43 2.34 -14.07
C THR A 72 -7.21 0.91 -13.58
N MET A 73 -6.13 0.67 -12.83
CA MET A 73 -5.74 -0.66 -12.35
C MET A 73 -6.64 -1.17 -11.23
N SER A 74 -7.07 -0.31 -10.29
CA SER A 74 -8.01 -0.68 -9.22
C SER A 74 -9.37 -1.13 -9.77
N ARG A 75 -9.82 -0.50 -10.86
CA ARG A 75 -11.02 -0.91 -11.61
C ARG A 75 -10.81 -2.20 -12.40
N MET A 76 -9.67 -2.34 -13.08
CA MET A 76 -9.41 -3.44 -14.00
C MET A 76 -9.07 -4.76 -13.29
N LYS A 77 -8.37 -4.67 -12.15
CA LYS A 77 -8.11 -5.83 -11.29
C LYS A 77 -9.28 -6.18 -10.37
N GLY A 78 -10.35 -5.38 -10.42
CA GLY A 78 -11.54 -5.54 -9.59
C GLY A 78 -11.13 -5.85 -8.17
N VAL A 79 -10.48 -4.88 -7.49
CA VAL A 79 -10.09 -4.99 -6.08
C VAL A 79 -11.33 -5.35 -5.29
N LYS A 80 -11.61 -6.66 -5.20
CA LYS A 80 -12.56 -7.25 -4.31
C LYS A 80 -11.82 -7.28 -2.99
N GLU A 81 -12.38 -6.51 -2.08
CA GLU A 81 -12.13 -6.54 -0.64
C GLU A 81 -11.84 -7.96 -0.15
N GLU A 82 -11.04 -8.02 0.91
CA GLU A 82 -10.58 -9.23 1.59
C GLU A 82 -9.43 -9.97 0.88
N MET A 83 -8.26 -9.34 0.88
CA MET A 83 -7.07 -10.14 1.20
C MET A 83 -6.94 -10.19 2.72
N ALA A 84 -7.86 -10.88 3.36
CA ALA A 84 -7.57 -11.47 4.65
C ALA A 84 -6.33 -12.36 4.42
N VAL A 85 -5.30 -12.13 5.23
CA VAL A 85 -4.14 -13.03 5.32
C VAL A 85 -4.71 -14.41 5.67
N GLU A 86 -4.92 -15.26 4.66
CA GLU A 86 -5.43 -16.60 4.86
C GLU A 86 -4.27 -17.51 5.27
N LYS A 87 -4.23 -17.73 6.59
CA LYS A 87 -3.54 -18.77 7.39
C LYS A 87 -2.02 -18.76 7.50
#